data_AF-A0A7C1Q6C2-F1
#
_entry.id   AF-A0A7C1Q6C2-F1
#
_cell.length_a   1.000
_cell.length_b   1.000
_cell.length_c   1.000
_cell.angle_alpha   90.00
_cell.angle_beta   90.00
_cell.angle_gamma   90.00
#
_symmetry.space_group_name_H-M   'P 1'
#
loop_
_entity.id
_entity.type
_entity.pdbx_description
1 polymer ?
#
loop_
_entity_poly.entity_id
_entity_poly.type
_entity_poly.pdbx_seq_one_letter_code
_entity_poly.pdbx_strand_id
1 'polypeptide(L)'
;MHTYLDTLGSMVLGTLLMISLLAFYNNFSTERYMSNLWIISQNNAAALSEVIDHDLRKIGYNVPSSENSITSADSNSIDFLLDLDNDGNIDSIRYYVGNSSETPGTDNPNDRLFYR
;
A
#
# COMPACT_ATOMS: atom_id res chain seq x y z
N MET A 1 29.09 54.48 16.40
CA MET A 1 29.95 53.27 16.30
C MET A 1 29.24 51.99 16.75
N HIS A 2 28.22 52.06 17.62
CA HIS A 2 27.44 50.90 18.10
C HIS A 2 26.47 50.30 17.06
N THR A 3 25.90 51.13 16.20
CA THR A 3 24.85 50.72 15.23
C THR A 3 25.31 49.66 14.23
N TYR A 4 26.60 49.66 13.85
CA TYR A 4 27.14 48.66 12.92
C TYR A 4 27.24 47.27 13.56
N LEU A 5 27.62 47.19 14.83
CA LEU A 5 27.73 45.93 15.55
C LEU A 5 26.35 45.31 15.79
N ASP A 6 25.36 46.14 16.16
CA ASP A 6 23.97 45.70 16.38
C ASP A 6 23.32 45.22 15.08
N THR A 7 23.63 45.87 13.96
CA THR A 7 23.16 45.46 12.63
C THR A 7 23.79 44.14 12.20
N LEU A 8 25.09 43.94 12.44
CA LEU A 8 25.76 42.67 12.10
C LEU A 8 25.27 41.52 12.99
N GLY A 9 25.07 41.76 14.29
CA GLY A 9 24.54 40.76 15.22
C GLY A 9 23.12 40.31 14.86
N SER A 10 22.24 41.26 14.50
CA SER A 10 20.88 40.92 14.07
C SER A 10 20.85 40.18 12.73
N MET A 11 21.75 40.48 11.78
CA MET A 11 21.88 39.72 10.53
C MET A 11 22.31 38.26 10.76
N VAL A 12 23.27 38.02 11.66
CA VAL A 12 23.73 36.67 12.00
C VAL A 12 22.60 35.87 12.67
N LEU A 13 21.93 36.47 13.66
CA LEU A 13 20.80 35.82 14.34
C LEU A 13 19.63 35.55 13.38
N GLY A 14 19.31 36.49 12.51
CA GLY A 14 18.27 36.31 11.49
C GLY A 14 18.61 35.18 10.51
N THR A 15 19.88 35.06 10.12
CA THR A 15 20.33 33.99 9.22
C THR A 15 20.27 32.63 9.89
N LEU A 16 20.71 32.52 11.15
CA LEU A 16 20.62 31.27 11.91
C LEU A 16 19.17 30.84 12.11
N LEU A 17 18.28 31.79 12.42
CA LEU A 17 16.85 31.54 12.52
C LEU A 17 16.29 31.05 11.18
N MET A 18 16.65 31.71 10.07
CA MET A 18 16.20 31.31 8.74
C MET A 18 16.65 29.88 8.39
N ILE A 19 17.90 29.52 8.66
CA ILE A 19 18.42 28.16 8.43
C ILE A 19 17.65 27.15 9.29
N SER A 20 17.37 27.48 10.55
CA SER A 20 16.61 26.59 11.43
C SER A 20 15.17 26.36 10.95
N LEU A 21 14.51 27.40 10.43
CA LEU A 21 13.17 27.31 9.85
C LEU A 21 13.18 26.51 8.55
N LEU A 22 14.20 26.71 7.71
CA LEU A 22 14.35 25.93 6.49
C LEU A 22 14.58 24.44 6.79
N ALA A 23 15.43 24.14 7.77
CA ALA A 23 15.65 22.76 8.22
C ALA A 23 14.35 22.15 8.77
N PHE A 24 13.62 22.88 9.62
CA PHE A 24 12.33 22.44 10.14
C PHE A 24 11.34 22.16 9.02
N TYR A 25 11.19 23.08 8.06
CA TYR A 25 10.28 22.91 6.93
C TYR A 25 10.63 21.67 6.09
N ASN A 26 11.91 21.46 5.78
CA ASN A 26 12.34 20.28 5.03
C ASN A 26 12.02 18.97 5.78
N ASN A 27 12.34 18.92 7.08
CA ASN A 27 12.01 17.75 7.90
C ASN A 27 10.50 17.51 7.96
N PHE A 28 9.71 18.55 8.23
CA PHE A 28 8.25 18.46 8.27
C PHE A 28 7.67 18.00 6.93
N SER A 29 8.20 18.50 5.81
CA SER A 29 7.79 18.10 4.46
C SER A 29 8.11 16.63 4.18
N THR A 30 9.32 16.18 4.51
CA THR A 30 9.72 14.78 4.33
C THR A 30 8.89 13.83 5.20
N GLU A 31 8.71 14.16 6.47
CA GLU A 31 7.89 13.37 7.40
C GLU A 31 6.44 13.27 6.92
N ARG A 32 5.87 14.39 6.45
CA ARG A 32 4.54 14.40 5.87
C ARG A 32 4.47 13.50 4.64
N TYR A 33 5.45 13.56 3.74
CA TYR A 33 5.48 12.71 2.55
C TYR A 33 5.52 11.22 2.92
N MET A 34 6.44 10.83 3.83
CA MET A 34 6.55 9.45 4.29
C MET A 34 5.27 8.98 4.99
N SER A 35 4.70 9.81 5.88
CA SER A 35 3.44 9.51 6.55
C SER A 35 2.29 9.27 5.57
N ASN A 36 2.20 10.07 4.49
CA ASN A 36 1.19 9.85 3.45
C ASN A 36 1.42 8.52 2.72
N LEU A 37 2.66 8.15 2.38
CA LEU A 37 2.95 6.85 1.77
C LEU A 37 2.56 5.69 2.68
N TRP A 38 2.83 5.78 3.99
CA TRP A 38 2.42 4.79 4.98
C TRP A 38 0.90 4.63 5.02
N ILE A 39 0.16 5.75 5.06
CA ILE A 39 -1.30 5.73 5.07
C ILE A 39 -1.85 5.10 3.79
N ILE A 40 -1.31 5.44 2.62
CA ILE A 40 -1.72 4.86 1.33
C ILE A 40 -1.49 3.36 1.33
N SER A 41 -0.30 2.91 1.75
CA SER A 41 0.04 1.48 1.83
C SER A 41 -0.92 0.73 2.76
N GLN A 42 -1.20 1.29 3.94
CA GLN A 42 -2.13 0.70 4.91
C GLN A 42 -3.57 0.61 4.37
N ASN A 43 -4.04 1.67 3.69
CA ASN A 43 -5.36 1.68 3.08
C ASN A 43 -5.47 0.65 1.95
N ASN A 44 -4.44 0.53 1.11
CA ASN A 44 -4.40 -0.46 0.04
C ASN A 44 -4.41 -1.89 0.59
N ALA A 45 -3.64 -2.16 1.66
CA ALA A 45 -3.63 -3.46 2.33
C ALA A 45 -4.99 -3.80 2.96
N ALA A 46 -5.65 -2.82 3.59
CA ALA A 46 -6.99 -2.99 4.15
C ALA A 46 -8.04 -3.27 3.07
N ALA A 47 -8.02 -2.49 1.97
CA ALA A 47 -8.94 -2.68 0.84
C ALA A 47 -8.73 -4.04 0.16
N LEU A 48 -7.48 -4.48 -0.03
CA LEU A 48 -7.17 -5.80 -0.55
C LEU A 48 -7.71 -6.90 0.36
N SER A 49 -7.51 -6.77 1.68
CA SER A 49 -8.06 -7.72 2.65
C SER A 49 -9.57 -7.79 2.61
N GLU A 50 -10.26 -6.66 2.43
CA GLU A 50 -11.72 -6.61 2.32
C GLU A 50 -12.22 -7.31 1.06
N VAL A 51 -11.58 -7.08 -0.09
CA VAL A 51 -11.90 -7.76 -1.36
C VAL A 51 -11.69 -9.27 -1.24
N ILE A 52 -10.56 -9.70 -0.67
CA ILE A 52 -10.26 -11.13 -0.48
C ILE A 52 -11.27 -11.77 0.48
N ASP A 53 -11.56 -11.15 1.63
CA ASP A 53 -12.53 -11.70 2.59
C ASP A 53 -13.94 -11.76 1.98
N HIS A 54 -14.34 -10.74 1.23
CA HIS A 54 -15.60 -10.73 0.49
C HIS A 54 -15.70 -11.89 -0.51
N ASP A 55 -14.69 -12.06 -1.36
CA ASP A 55 -14.69 -13.08 -2.42
C ASP A 55 -14.58 -14.50 -1.83
N LEU A 56 -13.69 -14.72 -0.86
CA LEU A 56 -13.51 -16.02 -0.22
C LEU A 56 -14.76 -16.45 0.56
N ARG A 57 -15.49 -15.53 1.20
CA ARG A 57 -16.75 -15.86 1.87
C ARG A 57 -17.87 -16.22 0.91
N LYS A 58 -17.80 -15.75 -0.33
CA LYS A 58 -18.80 -15.98 -1.38
C LYS A 58 -18.42 -17.10 -2.35
N ILE A 59 -17.40 -17.90 -2.04
CA ILE A 59 -17.09 -19.10 -2.83
C ILE A 59 -18.34 -19.96 -2.97
N GLY A 60 -18.68 -20.31 -4.22
CA GLY A 60 -19.86 -21.12 -4.52
C GLY A 60 -21.19 -20.37 -4.44
N TYR A 61 -21.19 -19.05 -4.25
CA TYR A 61 -22.40 -18.25 -4.27
C TYR A 61 -23.07 -18.33 -5.66
N ASN A 62 -24.36 -18.68 -5.66
CA ASN A 62 -25.19 -18.90 -6.85
C ASN A 62 -24.68 -19.99 -7.83
N VAL A 63 -23.80 -20.89 -7.38
CA VAL A 63 -23.32 -22.02 -8.20
C VAL A 63 -24.28 -23.21 -8.06
N PRO A 64 -24.83 -23.77 -9.15
CA PRO A 64 -25.84 -24.85 -9.11
C PRO A 64 -25.38 -26.14 -8.42
N SER A 65 -24.06 -26.40 -8.42
CA SER A 65 -23.43 -27.50 -7.70
C SER A 65 -22.32 -26.95 -6.80
N SER A 66 -22.68 -26.66 -5.55
CA SER A 66 -21.73 -26.12 -4.55
C SER A 66 -20.53 -27.05 -4.27
N GLU A 67 -20.66 -28.35 -4.57
CA GLU A 67 -19.61 -29.36 -4.36
C GLU A 67 -18.36 -29.16 -5.25
N ASN A 68 -18.46 -28.38 -6.34
CA ASN A 68 -17.35 -28.08 -7.25
C ASN A 68 -17.01 -26.58 -7.32
N SER A 69 -17.35 -25.82 -6.27
CA SER A 69 -17.12 -24.38 -6.22
C SER A 69 -15.64 -23.99 -6.11
N ILE A 70 -14.80 -24.84 -5.51
CA ILE A 70 -13.34 -24.69 -5.54
C ILE A 70 -12.81 -25.61 -6.65
N THR A 71 -12.19 -25.04 -7.67
CA THR A 71 -11.70 -25.80 -8.83
C THR A 71 -10.25 -26.24 -8.64
N SER A 72 -9.43 -25.43 -7.97
CA SER A 72 -8.06 -25.77 -7.60
C SER A 72 -7.64 -25.04 -6.33
N ALA A 73 -6.88 -25.71 -5.46
CA ALA A 73 -6.25 -25.11 -4.30
C ALA A 73 -4.86 -25.70 -4.12
N ASP A 74 -3.86 -24.90 -4.48
CA ASP A 74 -2.44 -25.22 -4.36
C ASP A 74 -1.78 -24.36 -3.28
N SER A 75 -0.52 -24.66 -2.96
CA SER A 75 0.24 -23.91 -1.96
C SER A 75 0.40 -22.40 -2.24
N ASN A 76 0.28 -21.97 -3.50
CA ASN A 76 0.49 -20.59 -3.93
C ASN A 76 -0.67 -20.02 -4.77
N SER A 77 -1.76 -20.76 -4.94
CA SER A 77 -2.90 -20.29 -5.73
C SER A 77 -4.20 -20.95 -5.30
N ILE A 78 -5.29 -20.23 -5.48
CA ILE A 78 -6.64 -20.75 -5.29
C ILE A 78 -7.53 -20.27 -6.44
N ASP A 79 -8.21 -21.23 -7.06
CA ASP A 79 -9.13 -21.02 -8.17
C ASP A 79 -10.51 -21.47 -7.71
N PHE A 80 -11.52 -20.62 -7.88
CA PHE A 80 -12.87 -20.89 -7.44
C PHE A 80 -13.92 -20.19 -8.30
N LEU A 81 -15.14 -20.67 -8.18
CA LEU A 81 -16.31 -20.22 -8.90
C LEU A 81 -17.23 -19.45 -7.96
N LEU A 82 -17.73 -18.31 -8.43
CA LEU A 82 -18.85 -17.62 -7.82
C LEU A 82 -19.55 -16.72 -8.84
N ASP A 83 -20.77 -16.33 -8.54
CA ASP A 83 -21.45 -15.21 -9.19
C ASP A 83 -21.08 -13.91 -8.44
N LEU A 84 -20.12 -13.14 -8.96
CA LEU A 84 -19.52 -11.99 -8.25
C LEU A 84 -20.45 -10.78 -8.22
N ASP A 85 -21.11 -10.49 -9.34
CA ASP A 85 -21.98 -9.32 -9.51
C ASP A 85 -23.48 -9.65 -9.38
N ASN A 86 -23.81 -10.92 -9.08
CA ASN A 86 -25.16 -11.41 -8.90
C ASN A 86 -26.01 -11.23 -10.18
N ASP A 87 -25.40 -11.43 -11.34
CA ASP A 87 -26.05 -11.37 -12.65
C ASP A 87 -26.58 -12.74 -13.13
N GLY A 88 -26.28 -13.81 -12.37
CA GLY A 88 -26.67 -15.19 -12.66
C GLY A 88 -25.67 -15.95 -13.53
N ASN A 89 -24.59 -15.32 -13.97
CA ASN A 89 -23.45 -15.96 -14.62
C ASN A 89 -22.43 -16.39 -13.57
N ILE A 90 -21.77 -17.51 -13.84
CA ILE A 90 -20.74 -18.05 -12.94
C ILE A 90 -19.38 -17.55 -13.43
N ASP A 91 -18.71 -16.77 -12.61
CA ASP A 91 -17.33 -16.32 -12.83
C ASP A 91 -16.32 -17.31 -12.24
N SER A 92 -15.14 -17.37 -12.85
CA SER A 92 -13.97 -18.06 -12.30
C SER A 92 -12.95 -17.03 -11.85
N ILE A 93 -12.61 -17.04 -10.57
CA ILE A 93 -11.61 -16.15 -9.97
C ILE A 93 -10.38 -16.96 -9.61
N ARG A 94 -9.20 -16.38 -9.86
CA ARG A 94 -7.91 -17.02 -9.61
C ARG A 94 -6.99 -16.10 -8.85
N TYR A 95 -6.74 -16.42 -7.59
CA TYR A 95 -5.73 -15.73 -6.80
C TYR A 95 -4.42 -16.50 -6.83
N TYR A 96 -3.30 -15.82 -7.05
CA TYR A 96 -1.98 -16.45 -7.01
C TYR A 96 -0.87 -15.49 -6.60
N VAL A 97 0.21 -16.06 -6.06
CA VAL A 97 1.44 -15.32 -5.74
C VAL A 97 2.50 -15.55 -6.82
N GLY A 98 3.12 -14.47 -7.25
CA GLY A 98 4.23 -14.45 -8.20
C GLY A 98 5.53 -15.01 -7.62
N ASN A 99 6.57 -15.05 -8.44
CA ASN A 99 7.90 -15.49 -8.02
C ASN A 99 8.64 -14.34 -7.29
N SER A 100 9.48 -14.66 -6.31
CA SER A 100 10.33 -13.65 -5.64
C SER A 100 11.32 -12.97 -6.60
N SER A 101 11.60 -13.56 -7.77
CA SER A 101 12.41 -12.91 -8.81
C SER A 101 11.72 -11.73 -9.48
N GLU A 102 10.41 -11.54 -9.29
CA GLU A 102 9.63 -10.44 -9.88
C GLU A 102 9.73 -9.14 -9.07
N THR A 103 10.32 -9.20 -7.87
CA THR A 103 10.50 -8.09 -6.92
C THR A 103 11.98 -7.80 -6.64
N PRO A 104 12.87 -7.66 -7.65
CA PRO A 104 14.32 -7.58 -7.43
C PRO A 104 14.78 -6.29 -6.74
N GLY A 105 13.88 -5.32 -6.53
CA GLY A 105 14.17 -4.01 -5.94
C GLY A 105 13.72 -3.84 -4.50
N THR A 106 13.18 -4.88 -3.86
CA THR A 106 12.79 -4.81 -2.45
C THR A 106 13.92 -5.31 -1.55
N ASP A 107 14.02 -4.75 -0.34
CA ASP A 107 15.02 -5.17 0.65
C ASP A 107 14.75 -6.61 1.14
N ASN A 108 13.49 -7.05 1.10
CA ASN A 108 13.10 -8.39 1.50
C ASN A 108 13.10 -9.36 0.30
N PRO A 109 14.04 -10.32 0.24
CA PRO A 109 14.15 -11.26 -0.88
C PRO A 109 12.98 -12.25 -0.98
N ASN A 110 12.06 -12.27 0.00
CA ASN A 110 10.87 -13.11 -0.01
C ASN A 110 9.60 -12.37 -0.48
N ASP A 111 9.70 -11.10 -0.86
CA ASP A 111 8.54 -10.37 -1.36
C ASP A 111 8.04 -11.00 -2.64
N ARG A 112 6.72 -11.15 -2.76
CA ARG A 112 6.06 -11.72 -3.93
C ARG A 112 4.89 -10.83 -4.30
N LEU A 113 4.68 -10.64 -5.60
CA LEU A 113 3.52 -9.92 -6.09
C LEU A 113 2.27 -10.80 -5.92
N PHE A 114 1.18 -10.18 -5.51
CA PHE A 114 -0.11 -10.85 -5.36
C PHE A 114 -1.02 -10.47 -6.54
N TYR A 115 -1.62 -11.48 -7.14
CA TYR A 115 -2.47 -11.34 -8.33
C TYR A 115 -3.86 -11.93 -8.07
N ARG A 116 -4.85 -11.38 -8.77
CA ARG A 116 -6.25 -11.81 -8.86
C ARG A 116 -6.66 -11.87 -10.33
#